data_AF-T0YNY7-F1
#
_entry.id   AF-T0YNY7-F1
#
_cell.length_a   1.000
_cell.length_b   1.000
_cell.length_c   1.000
_cell.angle_alpha   90.00
_cell.angle_beta   90.00
_cell.angle_gamma   90.00
#
_symmetry.space_group_name_H-M   'P 1'
#
loop_
_entity.id
_entity.type
_entity.pdbx_description
1 polymer ?
#
loop_
_entity_poly.entity_id
_entity_poly.type
_entity_poly.pdbx_seq_one_letter_code
_entity_poly.pdbx_strand_id
1 'polypeptide(L)'
;MRKDPPVDLEYGYVTLLLALAEQAGLWIINSPQALLKTNEKLAILSFPDLAPPTLVTRSMGQLLEFIDLHGRVVLKPLDGMGGSRIFVTSTDDLNRHVIVETLTDEGNRSVMAQRFIPEIREGNKRSCSS
;
A
#
# COMPACT_ATOMS: atom_id res chain seq x y z
N MET A 1 -7.06 18.50 -4.29
CA MET A 1 -8.30 17.71 -4.45
C MET A 1 -8.14 16.40 -3.69
N ARG A 2 -8.83 16.25 -2.55
CA ARG A 2 -9.06 14.95 -1.92
C ARG A 2 -10.55 14.63 -2.07
N LYS A 3 -10.87 13.89 -3.12
CA LYS A 3 -12.00 12.96 -3.17
C LYS A 3 -11.38 11.57 -3.33
N ASP A 4 -12.13 10.51 -3.08
CA ASP A 4 -11.69 9.13 -3.34
C ASP A 4 -12.04 8.72 -4.80
N PRO A 5 -11.22 9.01 -5.83
CA PRO A 5 -11.18 8.22 -7.05
C PRO A 5 -10.10 7.14 -6.91
N PRO A 6 -10.33 5.91 -7.41
CA PRO A 6 -9.31 4.87 -7.44
C PRO A 6 -8.06 5.36 -8.19
N VAL A 7 -6.90 4.72 -7.99
CA VAL A 7 -5.80 4.83 -8.95
C VAL A 7 -6.19 4.01 -10.19
N ASP A 8 -7.14 4.53 -10.94
CA ASP A 8 -7.64 4.00 -12.20
C ASP A 8 -7.17 4.89 -13.37
N LEU A 9 -7.58 4.53 -14.58
CA LEU A 9 -7.25 5.29 -15.78
C LEU A 9 -7.73 6.75 -15.71
N GLU A 10 -8.84 7.02 -15.03
CA GLU A 10 -9.41 8.35 -14.88
C GLU A 10 -8.54 9.24 -13.98
N TYR A 11 -7.99 8.69 -12.89
CA TYR A 11 -6.98 9.37 -12.08
C TYR A 11 -5.72 9.75 -12.89
N GLY A 12 -5.30 8.87 -13.81
CA GLY A 12 -4.22 9.15 -14.75
C GLY A 12 -4.51 10.35 -15.66
N TYR A 13 -5.71 10.39 -16.26
CA TYR A 13 -6.13 11.51 -17.12
C TYR A 13 -6.25 12.83 -16.37
N VAL A 14 -6.82 12.82 -15.16
CA VAL A 14 -6.91 14.01 -14.31
C VAL A 14 -5.50 14.53 -13.97
N THR A 15 -4.55 13.64 -13.71
CA THR A 15 -3.18 14.06 -13.39
C THR A 15 -2.45 14.66 -14.60
N LEU A 16 -2.70 14.15 -15.81
CA LEU A 16 -2.20 14.76 -17.05
C LEU A 16 -2.79 16.15 -17.29
N LEU A 17 -4.10 16.34 -17.04
CA LEU A 17 -4.75 17.65 -17.16
C LEU A 17 -4.18 18.66 -16.16
N LEU A 18 -3.90 18.23 -14.93
CA LEU A 18 -3.25 19.07 -13.93
C LEU A 18 -1.81 19.44 -14.35
N ALA A 19 -1.05 18.52 -14.95
CA ALA A 19 0.29 18.82 -15.45
C ALA A 19 0.27 19.87 -16.58
N LEU A 20 -0.74 19.83 -17.47
CA LEU A 20 -0.94 20.84 -18.51
C LEU A 20 -1.33 22.21 -17.91
N ALA A 21 -2.15 22.21 -16.86
CA ALA A 21 -2.54 23.43 -16.15
C ALA A 21 -1.34 24.09 -15.44
N GLU A 22 -0.45 23.29 -14.83
CA GLU A 22 0.80 23.78 -14.23
C GLU A 22 1.72 24.43 -15.28
N GLN A 23 1.87 23.79 -16.45
CA GLN A 23 2.62 24.35 -17.58
C GLN A 23 2.01 25.64 -18.14
N ALA A 24 0.68 25.81 -18.04
CA ALA A 24 -0.02 27.03 -18.41
C ALA A 24 0.14 28.17 -17.36
N GLY A 25 0.92 27.97 -16.31
CA GLY A 25 1.25 28.98 -15.30
C GLY A 25 0.28 29.02 -14.12
N LEU A 26 -0.62 28.03 -13.98
CA LEU A 26 -1.49 27.91 -12.82
C LEU A 26 -0.73 27.31 -11.64
N TRP A 27 -0.92 27.89 -10.45
CA TRP A 27 -0.30 27.37 -9.24
C TRP A 27 -1.10 26.18 -8.71
N ILE A 28 -0.48 25.01 -8.70
CA ILE A 28 -1.09 23.76 -8.23
C ILE A 28 -0.47 23.37 -6.88
N ILE A 29 -1.33 23.22 -5.86
CA ILE A 29 -0.93 22.72 -4.54
C ILE A 29 -0.96 21.18 -4.58
N ASN A 30 0.23 20.59 -4.39
CA ASN A 30 0.66 19.22 -4.69
C ASN A 30 0.97 18.98 -6.18
N SER A 31 2.25 18.79 -6.50
CA SER A 31 2.69 18.56 -7.88
C SER A 31 2.01 17.32 -8.47
N PRO A 32 1.47 17.39 -9.70
CA PRO A 32 0.92 16.24 -10.43
C PRO A 32 1.93 15.08 -10.53
N GLN A 33 3.22 15.39 -10.70
CA GLN A 33 4.27 14.37 -10.70
C GLN A 33 4.42 13.69 -9.33
N ALA A 34 4.25 14.41 -8.23
CA ALA A 34 4.28 13.82 -6.88
C ALA A 34 3.07 12.90 -6.67
N LEU A 35 1.88 13.31 -7.12
CA LEU A 35 0.66 12.50 -7.04
C LEU A 35 0.72 11.19 -7.84
N LEU A 36 1.50 11.13 -8.93
CA LEU A 36 1.77 9.90 -9.69
C LEU A 36 2.88 9.05 -9.06
N LYS A 37 3.87 9.68 -8.43
CA LYS A 37 5.03 8.99 -7.84
C LYS A 37 4.77 8.46 -6.43
N THR A 38 3.78 9.00 -5.73
CA THR A 38 3.51 8.66 -4.33
C THR A 38 2.31 7.73 -4.23
N ASN A 39 2.54 6.41 -4.32
CA ASN A 39 1.59 5.46 -3.75
C ASN A 39 1.74 5.52 -2.22
N GLU A 40 0.70 5.92 -1.50
CA GLU A 40 0.74 6.11 -0.04
C GLU A 40 1.26 4.86 0.72
N LYS A 41 1.09 3.66 0.17
CA LYS A 41 1.62 2.42 0.78
C LYS A 41 3.12 2.25 0.49
N LEU A 42 3.58 2.57 -0.72
CA LEU A 42 4.98 2.39 -1.13
C LEU A 42 5.91 3.49 -0.61
N ALA A 43 5.37 4.66 -0.26
CA ALA A 43 6.14 5.76 0.32
C ALA A 43 6.92 5.35 1.58
N ILE A 44 6.43 4.34 2.31
CA ILE A 44 7.10 3.80 3.51
C ILE A 44 8.42 3.08 3.19
N LEU A 45 8.57 2.56 1.96
CA LEU A 45 9.81 1.90 1.51
C LEU A 45 10.97 2.88 1.35
N SER A 46 10.68 4.18 1.21
CA SER A 46 11.71 5.23 1.19
C SER A 46 12.24 5.56 2.60
N PHE A 47 11.64 5.01 3.66
CA PHE A 47 12.04 5.22 5.05
C PHE A 47 12.13 3.89 5.82
N PRO A 48 13.03 2.97 5.43
CA PRO A 48 13.11 1.63 6.01
C PRO A 48 13.39 1.65 7.52
N ASP A 49 14.11 2.64 8.02
CA ASP A 49 14.42 2.79 9.46
C ASP A 49 13.21 3.21 10.31
N LEU A 50 12.15 3.72 9.67
CA LEU A 50 10.92 4.17 10.32
C LEU A 50 9.74 3.22 10.07
N ALA A 51 9.97 2.13 9.34
CA ALA A 51 8.94 1.20 8.90
C ALA A 51 9.20 -0.21 9.47
N PRO A 52 8.14 -0.98 9.81
CA PRO A 52 8.32 -2.42 9.98
C PRO A 52 8.93 -3.03 8.72
N PRO A 53 9.69 -4.14 8.86
CA PRO A 53 10.06 -4.98 7.72
C PRO A 53 8.86 -5.17 6.79
N THR A 54 9.05 -4.80 5.52
CA THR A 54 8.00 -4.74 4.50
C THR A 54 8.49 -5.41 3.22
N LEU A 55 7.68 -6.28 2.65
CA LEU A 55 7.89 -6.92 1.36
C LEU A 55 6.72 -6.59 0.44
N VAL A 56 6.99 -6.25 -0.81
CA VAL A 56 5.96 -6.10 -1.85
C VAL A 56 6.29 -7.04 -2.99
N THR A 57 5.43 -8.02 -3.22
CA THR A 57 5.64 -9.03 -4.26
C THR A 57 4.31 -9.65 -4.70
N ARG A 58 4.30 -10.25 -5.89
CA ARG A 58 3.22 -11.13 -6.36
C ARG A 58 3.56 -12.61 -6.16
N SER A 59 4.81 -12.93 -5.78
CA SER A 59 5.25 -14.31 -5.56
C SER A 59 4.68 -14.85 -4.26
N MET A 60 3.83 -15.87 -4.36
CA MET A 60 3.26 -16.54 -3.19
C MET A 60 4.33 -17.18 -2.30
N GLY A 61 5.39 -17.76 -2.90
CA GLY A 61 6.51 -18.35 -2.16
C GLY A 61 7.22 -17.32 -1.29
N GLN A 62 7.53 -16.15 -1.86
CA GLN A 62 8.18 -15.07 -1.09
C GLN A 62 7.29 -14.53 0.04
N LEU A 63 5.97 -14.49 -0.16
CA LEU A 63 5.02 -14.09 0.90
C LEU A 63 4.98 -15.11 2.03
N LEU A 64 4.98 -16.40 1.72
CA LEU A 64 5.01 -17.47 2.71
C LEU A 64 6.34 -17.48 3.49
N GLU A 65 7.47 -17.35 2.80
CA GLU A 65 8.79 -17.20 3.43
C GLU A 65 8.84 -15.99 4.36
N PHE A 66 8.22 -14.87 3.96
CA PHE A 66 8.14 -13.68 4.79
C PHE A 66 7.26 -13.89 6.04
N ILE A 67 6.17 -14.65 5.94
CA ILE A 67 5.35 -15.06 7.09
C ILE A 67 6.15 -15.94 8.03
N ASP A 68 6.88 -16.93 7.49
CA ASP A 68 7.75 -17.83 8.24
C ASP A 68 8.87 -17.09 8.98
N LEU A 69 9.48 -16.10 8.34
CA LEU A 69 10.54 -15.29 8.95
C LEU A 69 10.05 -14.40 10.09
N HIS A 70 8.86 -13.82 9.97
CA HIS A 70 8.39 -12.78 10.89
C HIS A 70 7.33 -13.24 11.89
N GLY A 71 6.84 -14.47 11.79
CA GLY A 71 5.89 -15.09 12.72
C GLY A 71 4.46 -14.56 12.56
N ARG A 72 4.28 -13.24 12.57
CA ARG A 72 2.98 -12.56 12.41
C ARG A 72 3.10 -11.38 11.45
N VAL A 73 2.25 -11.37 10.44
CA VAL A 73 2.36 -10.45 9.30
C VAL A 73 0.98 -9.90 8.93
N VAL A 74 0.98 -8.65 8.48
CA VAL A 74 -0.17 -7.97 7.88
C VAL A 74 -0.01 -8.00 6.36
N LEU A 75 -0.98 -8.55 5.66
CA LEU A 75 -1.05 -8.59 4.20
C LEU A 75 -2.10 -7.59 3.70
N LYS A 76 -1.72 -6.80 2.69
CA LYS A 76 -2.57 -5.74 2.11
C LYS A 76 -2.39 -5.71 0.61
N PRO A 77 -3.46 -5.72 -0.19
CA PRO A 77 -3.33 -5.46 -1.62
C PRO A 77 -3.05 -3.99 -1.90
N LEU A 78 -2.38 -3.69 -3.02
CA LEU A 78 -1.94 -2.33 -3.35
C LEU A 78 -3.04 -1.44 -3.95
N ASP A 79 -4.00 -2.02 -4.64
CA ASP A 79 -5.10 -1.38 -5.39
C ASP A 79 -6.35 -1.02 -4.56
N GLY A 80 -6.50 -1.53 -3.33
CA GLY A 80 -7.67 -1.24 -2.49
C GLY A 80 -7.59 0.12 -1.77
N MET A 81 -8.64 0.94 -1.90
CA MET A 81 -8.92 2.11 -1.05
C MET A 81 -9.75 1.70 0.19
N GLY A 82 -9.63 2.45 1.31
CA GLY A 82 -10.56 2.34 2.45
C GLY A 82 -10.37 1.17 3.43
N GLY A 83 -9.22 0.48 3.42
CA GLY A 83 -8.99 -0.63 4.35
C GLY A 83 -9.71 -1.94 3.98
N SER A 84 -10.31 -2.01 2.79
CA SER A 84 -10.85 -3.26 2.27
C SER A 84 -9.72 -4.26 2.04
N ARG A 85 -9.77 -5.41 2.72
CA ARG A 85 -8.86 -6.57 2.62
C ARG A 85 -7.49 -6.42 3.27
N ILE A 86 -7.45 -5.95 4.52
CA ILE A 86 -6.28 -6.15 5.40
C ILE A 86 -6.42 -7.50 6.09
N PHE A 87 -5.45 -8.39 5.91
CA PHE A 87 -5.41 -9.68 6.59
C PHE A 87 -4.24 -9.73 7.56
N VAL A 88 -4.46 -10.27 8.74
CA VAL A 88 -3.37 -10.58 9.68
C VAL A 88 -3.28 -12.10 9.74
N THR A 89 -2.13 -12.65 9.39
CA THR A 89 -1.85 -14.09 9.42
C THR A 89 -0.58 -14.34 10.22
N SER A 90 -0.40 -15.58 10.66
CA SER A 90 0.81 -16.04 11.31
C SER A 90 1.31 -17.34 10.69
N THR A 91 2.48 -17.79 11.13
CA THR A 91 3.03 -19.10 10.76
C THR A 91 2.08 -20.25 11.04
N ASP A 92 1.36 -20.17 12.16
CA ASP A 92 0.47 -21.24 12.63
C ASP A 92 -0.95 -21.15 12.06
N ASP A 93 -1.23 -20.15 11.22
CA ASP A 93 -2.55 -20.01 10.59
C ASP A 93 -2.72 -21.04 9.47
N LEU A 94 -3.64 -21.98 9.66
CA LEU A 94 -3.98 -23.01 8.69
C LEU A 94 -4.44 -22.43 7.34
N ASN A 95 -4.93 -21.19 7.34
CA ASN A 95 -5.45 -20.52 6.15
C ASN A 95 -4.41 -19.66 5.44
N ARG A 96 -3.16 -19.57 5.93
CA ARG A 96 -2.15 -18.65 5.38
C ARG A 96 -1.94 -18.80 3.87
N HIS A 97 -2.00 -20.02 3.36
CA HIS A 97 -1.85 -20.32 1.93
C HIS A 97 -3.02 -19.76 1.11
N VAL A 98 -4.26 -20.02 1.53
CA VAL A 98 -5.47 -19.53 0.86
C VAL A 98 -5.56 -18.01 0.94
N ILE A 99 -5.16 -17.40 2.06
CA ILE A 99 -5.09 -15.94 2.22
C ILE A 99 -4.11 -15.36 1.19
N VAL A 100 -2.91 -15.93 1.09
CA VAL A 100 -1.90 -15.48 0.12
C VAL A 100 -2.42 -15.62 -1.31
N GLU A 101 -2.96 -16.79 -1.68
CA GLU A 101 -3.54 -17.08 -3.00
C GLU A 101 -4.67 -16.11 -3.37
N THR A 102 -5.59 -15.87 -2.45
CA THR A 102 -6.71 -14.94 -2.64
C THR A 102 -6.24 -13.50 -2.83
N LEU A 103 -5.20 -13.09 -2.10
CA LEU A 103 -4.69 -11.72 -2.17
C LEU A 103 -3.85 -11.49 -3.43
N THR A 104 -3.06 -12.48 -3.83
CA THR A 104 -2.23 -12.42 -5.02
C THR A 104 -3.00 -12.69 -6.30
N ASP A 105 -4.26 -13.12 -6.24
CA ASP A 105 -5.04 -13.51 -7.42
C ASP A 105 -4.25 -14.53 -8.26
N GLU A 106 -3.83 -15.61 -7.60
CA GLU A 106 -2.96 -16.66 -8.17
C GLU A 106 -1.62 -16.13 -8.74
N GLY A 107 -1.12 -15.02 -8.20
CA GLY A 107 0.13 -14.39 -8.62
C GLY A 107 -0.02 -13.29 -9.68
N ASN A 108 -1.25 -12.96 -10.09
CA ASN A 108 -1.53 -11.84 -10.99
C ASN A 108 -1.50 -10.47 -10.32
N ARG A 109 -1.48 -10.43 -8.98
CA ARG A 109 -1.58 -9.20 -8.18
C ARG A 109 -0.49 -9.10 -7.12
N SER A 110 0.11 -7.91 -7.03
CA SER A 110 1.10 -7.61 -5.99
C SER A 110 0.44 -7.34 -4.65
N VAL A 111 1.03 -7.91 -3.61
CA VAL A 111 0.60 -7.78 -2.21
C VAL A 111 1.74 -7.19 -1.40
N MET A 112 1.39 -6.30 -0.46
CA MET A 112 2.29 -5.80 0.56
C MET A 112 2.15 -6.65 1.83
N ALA A 113 3.26 -7.22 2.28
CA ALA A 113 3.41 -7.89 3.55
C ALA A 113 4.22 -7.00 4.51
N GLN A 114 3.75 -6.81 5.74
CA GLN A 114 4.44 -6.04 6.77
C GLN A 114 4.46 -6.84 8.07
N ARG A 115 5.61 -6.89 8.75
CA ARG A 115 5.66 -7.49 10.11
C ARG A 115 4.62 -6.81 11.01
N PHE A 116 3.85 -7.61 11.73
CA PHE A 116 2.87 -7.10 12.69
C PHE A 116 3.59 -6.49 13.90
N ILE A 117 3.27 -5.24 14.23
CA ILE A 117 3.77 -4.53 15.41
C ILE A 117 2.64 -4.45 16.45
N PRO A 118 2.76 -5.12 17.62
CA PRO A 118 1.72 -5.13 18.65
C PRO A 118 1.37 -3.74 19.22
N GLU A 119 2.32 -2.80 19.20
CA GLU A 119 2.13 -1.44 19.71
C GLU A 119 1.10 -0.60 18.92
N ILE A 120 0.61 -1.07 17.76
CA ILE A 120 -0.42 -0.39 16.95
C ILE A 120 -1.82 -0.34 17.62
N ARG A 121 -2.01 -1.02 18.77
CA ARG A 121 -3.25 -0.94 19.55
C ARG A 121 -3.57 0.45 20.12
N GLU A 122 -2.61 1.38 20.18
CA GLU A 122 -2.82 2.73 20.71
C GLU A 122 -3.35 3.77 19.71
N GLY A 123 -3.74 3.34 18.51
CA GLY A 123 -4.49 4.16 17.56
C GLY A 123 -3.65 4.73 16.43
N ASN A 124 -4.21 4.65 15.22
CA ASN A 124 -3.66 5.29 14.03
C ASN A 124 -3.71 6.82 14.21
N LYS A 125 -2.60 7.44 14.62
CA LYS A 125 -2.47 8.90 14.71
C LYS A 125 -2.51 9.48 13.30
N ARG A 126 -3.62 10.12 12.95
CA ARG A 126 -3.71 11.01 11.78
C ARG A 126 -3.19 12.38 12.19
N SER A 127 -1.89 12.62 12.05
CA SER A 127 -1.32 13.95 12.21
C SER A 127 -1.56 14.76 10.93
N CYS A 128 -2.61 15.58 10.93
CA CYS A 128 -2.60 16.84 10.18
C CYS A 128 -1.98 17.88 11.12
N SER A 129 -0.68 18.15 10.99
CA SER A 129 -0.11 19.38 11.50
C SER A 129 -0.47 20.50 10.53
N SER A 130 -1.43 21.31 10.94
CA SER A 130 -1.79 22.61 10.36
C SER A 130 -0.64 23.61 10.43
#